data_AF-A0A4R6IC26-F1
#
_entry.id   AF-A0A4R6IC26-F1
#
_cell.length_a   1.000
_cell.length_b   1.000
_cell.length_c   1.000
_cell.angle_alpha   90.00
_cell.angle_beta   90.00
_cell.angle_gamma   90.00
#
_symmetry.space_group_name_H-M   'P 1'
#
loop_
_entity.id
_entity.type
_entity.pdbx_description
1 polymer ?
#
loop_
_entity_poly.entity_id
_entity_poly.type
_entity_poly.pdbx_seq_one_letter_code
_entity_poly.pdbx_strand_id
1 'polypeptide(L)'
;MDWNSLVLNRTILRDDYRMNRDVRKHTFIRAIIGMLPIGILAALIFLDEKQSGNSGMAINTPLFLAFITLMLFGIFMVIEMVRFFVLGRTKYAVANLGVITCIGAFFILASYLDHLVN
;
A
#
# COMPACT_ATOMS: atom_id res chain seq x y z
N MET A 1 18.28 40.61 -15.64
CA MET A 1 17.69 39.27 -15.46
C MET A 1 17.66 38.61 -16.84
N ASP A 2 18.38 37.51 -17.02
CA ASP A 2 18.60 36.87 -18.33
C ASP A 2 17.37 36.05 -18.77
N TRP A 3 16.89 36.26 -19.99
CA TRP A 3 15.75 35.54 -20.56
C TRP A 3 15.96 34.02 -20.57
N ASN A 4 17.19 33.56 -20.78
CA ASN A 4 17.50 32.13 -20.77
C ASN A 4 17.28 31.52 -19.38
N SER A 5 17.63 32.25 -18.32
CA SER A 5 17.41 31.79 -16.94
C SER A 5 15.91 31.66 -16.59
N LEU A 6 15.06 32.55 -17.11
CA LEU A 6 13.60 32.50 -16.88
C LEU A 6 12.92 31.36 -17.63
N VAL A 7 13.39 31.03 -18.83
CA VAL A 7 12.89 29.88 -19.61
C VAL A 7 13.32 28.58 -18.94
N LEU A 8 14.59 28.46 -18.54
CA LEU A 8 15.12 27.28 -17.86
C LEU A 8 14.38 26.99 -16.53
N ASN A 9 14.11 28.04 -15.74
CA ASN A 9 13.40 27.88 -14.48
C ASN A 9 11.94 27.44 -14.69
N ARG A 10 11.26 27.98 -15.72
CA ARG A 10 9.90 27.55 -16.06
C ARG A 10 9.83 26.11 -16.56
N THR A 11 10.81 25.64 -17.31
CA THR A 11 10.85 24.24 -17.77
C THR A 11 11.09 23.28 -16.59
N ILE A 12 12.06 23.58 -15.73
CA ILE A 12 12.37 22.76 -14.54
C ILE A 12 11.13 22.63 -13.64
N LEU A 13 10.48 23.75 -13.32
CA LEU A 13 9.28 23.76 -12.47
C LEU A 13 8.11 22.97 -13.08
N ARG A 14 7.95 23.03 -14.41
CA ARG A 14 6.89 22.30 -15.11
C ARG A 14 7.15 20.79 -15.08
N ASP A 15 8.39 20.36 -15.27
CA ASP A 15 8.77 18.96 -15.29
C ASP A 15 8.69 18.34 -13.88
N ASP A 16 9.12 19.07 -12.86
CA ASP A 16 8.94 18.67 -11.45
C ASP A 16 7.46 18.48 -11.09
N TYR A 17 6.61 19.42 -11.52
CA TYR A 17 5.18 19.34 -11.26
C TYR A 17 4.52 18.13 -11.93
N ARG A 18 4.89 17.81 -13.18
CA ARG A 18 4.41 16.63 -13.91
C ARG A 18 4.84 15.34 -13.22
N MET A 19 6.13 15.22 -12.91
CA MET A 19 6.66 14.07 -12.19
C MET A 19 5.95 13.86 -10.85
N ASN A 20 5.75 14.91 -10.06
CA ASN A 20 5.08 14.80 -8.76
C ASN A 20 3.62 14.36 -8.91
N ARG A 21 2.91 14.83 -9.94
CA ARG A 21 1.54 14.42 -10.23
C ARG A 21 1.46 12.92 -10.59
N ASP A 22 2.41 12.43 -11.39
CA ASP A 22 2.45 11.04 -11.82
C ASP A 22 2.79 10.10 -10.67
N VAL A 23 3.78 10.45 -9.84
CA VAL A 23 4.07 9.75 -8.58
C VAL A 23 2.81 9.68 -7.71
N ARG A 24 2.09 10.80 -7.53
CA ARG A 24 0.90 10.83 -6.69
C ARG A 24 -0.21 9.91 -7.19
N LYS A 25 -0.51 9.92 -8.50
CA LYS A 25 -1.51 9.04 -9.10
C LYS A 25 -1.15 7.57 -8.91
N HIS A 26 0.12 7.25 -9.15
CA HIS A 26 0.67 5.91 -8.99
C HIS A 26 0.59 5.41 -7.55
N THR A 27 0.97 6.23 -6.59
CA THR A 27 0.87 5.93 -5.15
C THR A 27 -0.59 5.77 -4.71
N PHE A 28 -1.50 6.60 -5.21
CA PHE A 28 -2.92 6.55 -4.87
C PHE A 28 -3.57 5.23 -5.31
N ILE A 29 -3.33 4.79 -6.55
CA ILE A 29 -3.88 3.52 -7.06
C ILE A 29 -3.37 2.34 -6.20
N ARG A 30 -2.08 2.36 -5.83
CA ARG A 30 -1.48 1.30 -4.99
C ARG A 30 -2.05 1.30 -3.59
N ALA A 31 -2.26 2.47 -3.00
CA ALA A 31 -2.88 2.57 -1.69
C ALA A 31 -4.28 1.94 -1.71
N ILE A 32 -5.09 2.22 -2.74
CA ILE A 32 -6.43 1.61 -2.89
C ILE A 32 -6.34 0.08 -2.98
N ILE A 33 -5.49 -0.43 -3.87
CA ILE A 33 -5.33 -1.89 -4.04
C ILE A 33 -4.83 -2.54 -2.75
N GLY A 34 -3.86 -1.91 -2.09
CA GLY A 34 -3.29 -2.37 -0.84
C GLY A 34 -4.24 -2.32 0.37
N MET A 35 -5.31 -1.53 0.29
CA MET A 35 -6.38 -1.51 1.30
C MET A 35 -7.35 -2.69 1.18
N LEU A 36 -7.37 -3.41 0.05
CA LEU A 36 -8.22 -4.60 -0.13
C LEU A 36 -8.04 -5.67 0.97
N PRO A 37 -6.82 -6.14 1.29
CA PRO A 37 -6.64 -7.11 2.38
C PRO A 37 -7.11 -6.59 3.74
N ILE A 38 -6.97 -5.28 4.01
CA ILE A 38 -7.47 -4.66 5.25
C ILE A 38 -9.00 -4.65 5.25
N GLY A 39 -9.64 -4.35 4.12
CA GLY A 39 -11.10 -4.39 3.99
C GLY A 39 -11.67 -5.79 4.18
N ILE A 40 -11.00 -6.83 3.65
CA ILE A 40 -11.36 -8.23 3.90
C ILE A 40 -11.27 -8.52 5.40
N LEU A 41 -10.17 -8.11 6.07
CA LEU A 41 -10.00 -8.33 7.50
C LEU A 41 -11.06 -7.61 8.34
N ALA A 42 -11.36 -6.34 8.02
CA ALA A 42 -12.36 -5.56 8.72
C ALA A 42 -13.77 -6.14 8.55
N ALA A 43 -14.12 -6.63 7.37
CA ALA A 43 -15.39 -7.32 7.14
C ALA A 43 -15.54 -8.53 8.09
N LEU A 44 -14.46 -9.25 8.39
CA LEU A 44 -14.51 -10.39 9.31
C LEU A 44 -14.68 -9.98 10.76
N ILE A 45 -13.99 -8.94 11.21
CA ILE A 45 -14.13 -8.47 12.59
C ILE A 45 -15.56 -7.99 12.87
N PHE A 46 -16.20 -7.34 11.89
CA PHE A 46 -17.48 -6.64 12.11
C PHE A 46 -18.72 -7.35 11.54
N LEU A 47 -18.57 -8.28 10.59
CA LEU A 47 -19.70 -8.97 9.93
C LEU A 47 -19.75 -10.47 10.21
N ASP A 48 -18.78 -11.05 10.91
CA ASP A 48 -18.78 -12.49 11.18
C ASP A 48 -19.77 -12.81 12.31
N GLU A 49 -20.87 -13.48 11.95
CA GLU A 49 -21.84 -14.03 12.88
C GLU A 49 -21.17 -15.18 13.65
N LYS A 50 -20.57 -14.85 14.81
CA LYS A 50 -19.92 -15.76 15.77
C LYS A 50 -20.18 -17.24 15.49
N GLN A 51 -19.29 -17.87 14.71
CA GLN A 51 -19.36 -19.32 14.53
C GLN A 51 -19.05 -19.99 15.88
N SER A 52 -20.11 -20.53 16.48
CA SER A 52 -20.14 -21.21 17.78
C SER A 52 -19.03 -22.24 17.90
N GLY A 53 -18.28 -22.17 19.00
CA GLY A 53 -17.08 -22.94 19.27
C GLY A 53 -17.28 -24.46 19.19
N ASN A 54 -16.77 -25.06 18.12
CA ASN A 54 -16.26 -26.44 18.11
C ASN A 54 -15.32 -26.73 16.93
N SER A 55 -14.42 -25.82 16.59
CA SER A 55 -13.50 -25.97 15.45
C SER A 55 -12.05 -25.80 15.89
N GLY A 56 -11.58 -26.72 16.74
CA GLY A 56 -10.21 -26.79 17.25
C GLY A 56 -9.10 -27.02 16.20
N MET A 57 -9.37 -26.88 14.89
CA MET A 57 -8.35 -27.05 13.84
C MET A 57 -8.77 -26.55 12.44
N ALA A 58 -9.75 -25.65 12.32
CA ALA A 58 -10.11 -25.08 11.02
C ALA A 58 -9.30 -23.80 10.78
N ILE A 59 -8.53 -23.75 9.69
CA ILE A 59 -7.89 -22.51 9.25
C ILE A 59 -9.00 -21.46 9.09
N ASN A 60 -8.87 -20.33 9.79
CA ASN A 60 -9.70 -19.15 9.53
C ASN A 60 -9.40 -18.69 8.10
N THR A 61 -10.17 -19.24 7.16
CA THR A 61 -9.92 -19.18 5.72
C THR A 61 -9.93 -17.73 5.23
N PRO A 62 -10.82 -16.86 5.74
CA PRO A 62 -10.78 -15.45 5.40
C PRO A 62 -9.56 -14.69 5.97
N LEU A 63 -9.13 -14.95 7.21
CA LEU A 63 -7.90 -14.38 7.76
C LEU A 63 -6.67 -14.81 6.94
N PHE A 64 -6.61 -16.09 6.56
CA PHE A 64 -5.58 -16.65 5.71
C PHE A 64 -5.57 -16.00 4.31
N LEU A 65 -6.75 -15.75 3.74
CA LEU A 65 -6.89 -15.05 2.45
C LEU A 65 -6.41 -13.61 2.52
N ALA A 66 -6.76 -12.88 3.58
CA ALA A 66 -6.29 -11.51 3.82
C ALA A 66 -4.75 -11.46 3.93
N PHE A 67 -4.17 -12.41 4.69
CA PHE A 67 -2.72 -12.54 4.83
C PHE A 67 -2.01 -12.85 3.51
N ILE A 68 -2.49 -13.85 2.75
CA ILE A 68 -1.88 -14.19 1.44
C ILE A 68 -1.98 -13.02 0.48
N THR A 69 -3.12 -12.34 0.42
CA THR A 69 -3.32 -11.19 -0.47
C THR A 69 -2.35 -10.07 -0.11
N LEU A 70 -2.16 -9.79 1.19
CA LEU A 70 -1.17 -8.83 1.66
C LEU A 70 0.26 -9.25 1.28
N MET A 71 0.61 -10.52 1.44
CA MET A 71 1.95 -11.05 1.10
C MET A 71 2.23 -10.92 -0.40
N LEU A 72 1.29 -11.31 -1.26
CA LEU A 72 1.42 -11.18 -2.72
C LEU A 72 1.58 -9.71 -3.14
N PHE A 73 0.76 -8.82 -2.55
CA PHE A 73 0.86 -7.38 -2.81
C PHE A 73 2.20 -6.80 -2.31
N GLY A 74 2.66 -7.22 -1.14
CA GLY A 74 3.95 -6.82 -0.57
C GLY A 74 5.12 -7.23 -1.46
N ILE A 75 5.15 -8.48 -1.93
CA ILE A 75 6.18 -8.99 -2.85
C ILE A 75 6.17 -8.18 -4.15
N PHE A 76 5.00 -7.95 -4.74
CA PHE A 76 4.86 -7.14 -5.95
C PHE A 76 5.43 -5.72 -5.76
N MET A 77 5.12 -5.07 -4.63
CA MET A 77 5.61 -3.73 -4.32
C MET A 77 7.13 -3.69 -4.11
N VAL A 78 7.71 -4.72 -3.49
CA VAL A 78 9.17 -4.86 -3.33
C VAL A 78 9.86 -5.01 -4.68
N ILE A 79 9.35 -5.88 -5.56
CA ILE A 79 9.89 -6.07 -6.92
C ILE A 79 9.90 -4.75 -7.68
N GLU A 80 8.81 -3.98 -7.62
CA GLU A 80 8.76 -2.69 -8.28
C GLU A 80 9.65 -1.63 -7.65
N MET A 81 9.80 -1.65 -6.33
CA MET A 81 10.73 -0.75 -5.65
C MET A 81 12.15 -0.97 -6.17
N VAL A 82 12.59 -2.23 -6.26
CA VAL A 82 13.89 -2.60 -6.85
C VAL A 82 13.99 -2.11 -8.30
N ARG A 83 12.95 -2.34 -9.12
CA ARG A 83 12.90 -1.85 -10.50
C ARG A 83 13.04 -0.32 -10.59
N PHE A 84 12.39 0.43 -9.71
CA PHE A 84 12.49 1.89 -9.70
C PHE A 84 13.86 2.38 -9.24
N PHE A 85 14.51 1.69 -8.30
CA PHE A 85 15.90 1.97 -7.94
C PHE A 85 16.84 1.77 -9.13
N VAL A 86 16.72 0.65 -9.85
CA VAL A 86 17.55 0.37 -11.04
C VAL A 86 17.34 1.42 -12.15
N LEU A 87 16.12 1.94 -12.30
CA LEU A 87 15.80 2.97 -13.30
C LEU A 87 16.10 4.41 -12.83
N GLY A 88 16.72 4.61 -11.68
CA GLY A 88 17.02 5.94 -11.13
C GLY A 88 15.78 6.74 -10.69
N ARG A 89 14.62 6.09 -10.59
CA ARG A 89 13.32 6.70 -10.25
C ARG A 89 13.08 6.65 -8.73
N THR A 90 14.00 7.19 -7.95
CA THR A 90 14.02 7.10 -6.47
C THR A 90 12.74 7.60 -5.81
N LYS A 91 12.11 8.67 -6.33
CA LYS A 91 10.84 9.20 -5.82
C LYS A 91 9.71 8.15 -5.82
N TYR A 92 9.63 7.33 -6.86
CA TYR A 92 8.63 6.25 -6.95
C TYR A 92 8.94 5.10 -5.98
N ALA A 93 10.22 4.77 -5.80
CA ALA A 93 10.66 3.76 -4.86
C ALA A 93 10.34 4.16 -3.40
N VAL A 94 10.66 5.39 -3.01
CA VAL A 94 10.36 5.92 -1.67
C VAL A 94 8.84 5.98 -1.43
N ALA A 95 8.06 6.40 -2.43
CA ALA A 95 6.61 6.41 -2.32
C ALA A 95 6.03 5.00 -2.14
N ASN A 96 6.57 3.99 -2.84
CA ASN A 96 6.20 2.59 -2.64
C ASN A 96 6.52 2.10 -1.23
N LEU A 97 7.71 2.43 -0.71
CA LEU A 97 8.10 2.08 0.66
C LEU A 97 7.08 2.63 1.67
N GLY A 98 6.71 3.92 1.54
CA GLY A 98 5.71 4.54 2.41
C GLY A 98 4.34 3.84 2.36
N VAL A 99 3.90 3.41 1.17
CA VAL A 99 2.65 2.65 1.01
C VAL A 99 2.72 1.30 1.72
N ILE A 100 3.81 0.54 1.53
CA ILE A 100 3.99 -0.76 2.19
C ILE A 100 3.97 -0.59 3.72
N THR A 101 4.70 0.39 4.25
CA THR A 101 4.77 0.64 5.69
C THR A 101 3.39 1.01 6.26
N CYS A 102 2.65 1.91 5.60
CA CYS A 102 1.30 2.30 6.04
C CYS A 102 0.34 1.12 6.03
N ILE A 103 0.30 0.33 4.95
CA ILE A 103 -0.59 -0.84 4.85
C ILE A 103 -0.22 -1.88 5.89
N GLY A 104 1.06 -2.16 6.07
CA GLY A 104 1.55 -3.10 7.09
C GLY A 104 1.14 -2.67 8.50
N ALA A 105 1.27 -1.38 8.82
CA ALA A 105 0.84 -0.83 10.10
C ALA A 105 -0.69 -0.96 10.30
N PHE A 106 -1.50 -0.65 9.29
CA PHE A 106 -2.95 -0.83 9.36
C PHE A 106 -3.35 -2.30 9.51
N PHE A 107 -2.67 -3.22 8.83
CA PHE A 107 -2.92 -4.64 8.98
C PHE A 107 -2.62 -5.12 10.41
N ILE A 108 -1.46 -4.76 10.97
CA ILE A 108 -1.10 -5.09 12.35
C ILE A 108 -2.14 -4.52 13.33
N LEU A 109 -2.54 -3.26 13.15
CA LEU A 109 -3.56 -2.63 13.98
C LEU A 109 -4.90 -3.36 13.89
N ALA A 110 -5.33 -3.74 12.69
CA ALA A 110 -6.58 -4.44 12.49
C ALA A 110 -6.55 -5.86 13.09
N SER A 111 -5.43 -6.59 12.95
CA SER A 111 -5.23 -7.88 13.63
C SER A 111 -5.18 -7.76 15.15
N TYR A 112 -4.61 -6.68 15.68
CA TYR A 112 -4.61 -6.41 17.12
C TYR A 112 -6.03 -6.12 17.64
N LEU A 113 -6.83 -5.37 16.88
CA LEU A 113 -8.23 -5.11 17.21
C LEU A 113 -9.07 -6.39 17.18
N ASP A 114 -8.86 -7.26 16.18
CA ASP A 114 -9.49 -8.59 16.13
C ASP A 114 -9.21 -9.38 17.42
N HIS A 115 -7.94 -9.42 17.85
CA HIS A 115 -7.54 -10.12 19.08
C HIS A 115 -8.09 -9.50 20.38
N LEU A 116 -8.44 -8.21 20.38
CA LEU A 116 -9.07 -7.56 21.54
C LEU A 116 -10.58 -7.78 21.60
N VAL A 117 -11.23 -7.92 20.44
CA VAL A 117 -12.69 -8.03 20.33
C VAL A 117 -13.16 -9.48 20.44
N ASN A 118 -12.36 -10.43 19.96
CA ASN A 118 -12.63 -11.87 19.93
C ASN A 118 -11.76 -12.64 20.94
#